data_AF-A0A2G2HJ59-F1
#
_entry.id   AF-A0A2G2HJ59-F1
#
_cell.length_a   1.000
_cell.length_b   1.000
_cell.length_c   1.000
_cell.angle_alpha   90.00
_cell.angle_beta   90.00
_cell.angle_gamma   90.00
#
_symmetry.space_group_name_H-M   'P 1'
#
loop_
_entity.id
_entity.type
_entity.pdbx_description
1 polymer ?
#
loop_
_entity_poly.entity_id
_entity_poly.type
_entity_poly.pdbx_seq_one_letter_code
_entity_poly.pdbx_strand_id
1 'polypeptide(L)'
;MTLLPIQFWTKFKKKEFGELNPSESLDLIENYLNEQGFNYIKRKDNKIVFHKYNFWTLLDVKSFLVSGIVKTKIKNGSLIVINGNWMIFLLAIPFLILILTAKSKFSTLEKSDVEMIWGVFAFIFGGNLIFRVIAHISFSETIKDLIEKNHTQKH
;
A
#
# COMPACT_ATOMS: atom_id res chain seq x y z
N MET A 1 5.26 11.30 -13.01
CA MET A 1 5.59 10.25 -12.01
C MET A 1 4.70 10.43 -10.78
N THR A 2 4.02 9.39 -10.30
CA THR A 2 3.33 9.44 -9.00
C THR A 2 4.29 8.87 -7.96
N LEU A 3 4.82 9.73 -7.08
CA LEU A 3 5.66 9.36 -5.94
C LEU A 3 4.77 8.70 -4.88
N LEU A 4 4.67 7.37 -4.89
CA LEU A 4 4.01 6.65 -3.81
C LEU A 4 4.93 6.73 -2.58
N PRO A 5 4.44 7.20 -1.42
CA PRO A 5 5.27 7.38 -0.24
C PRO A 5 5.92 6.09 0.28
N ILE A 6 5.21 4.97 0.17
CA ILE A 6 5.74 3.64 0.45
C ILE A 6 5.54 2.79 -0.80
N GLN A 7 6.62 2.14 -1.25
CA GLN A 7 6.62 1.31 -2.46
C GLN A 7 7.32 -0.02 -2.19
N PHE A 8 6.68 -1.10 -2.59
CA PHE A 8 7.22 -2.45 -2.58
C PHE A 8 7.37 -2.93 -4.02
N TRP A 9 8.58 -3.33 -4.37
CA TRP A 9 8.94 -3.68 -5.74
C TRP A 9 9.22 -5.17 -5.80
N THR A 10 8.37 -5.90 -6.52
CA THR A 10 8.58 -7.32 -6.82
C THR A 10 9.08 -7.43 -8.25
N LYS A 11 10.20 -8.13 -8.45
CA LYS A 11 10.82 -8.32 -9.77
C LYS A 11 10.74 -9.79 -10.18
N PHE A 12 10.20 -10.04 -11.36
CA PHE A 12 10.14 -11.35 -12.01
C PHE A 12 11.09 -11.35 -13.20
N LYS A 13 12.11 -12.22 -13.17
CA LYS A 13 13.11 -12.27 -14.24
C LYS A 13 12.60 -13.13 -15.40
N LYS A 14 12.85 -12.69 -16.64
CA LYS A 14 12.54 -13.45 -17.87
C LYS A 14 13.09 -14.87 -17.85
N LYS A 15 14.29 -15.05 -17.28
CA LYS A 15 14.96 -16.35 -17.20
C LYS A 15 14.20 -17.37 -16.34
N GLU A 16 13.40 -16.90 -15.39
CA GLU A 16 12.69 -17.72 -14.41
C GLU A 16 11.23 -17.96 -14.84
N PHE A 17 10.62 -17.01 -15.56
CA PHE A 17 9.16 -16.98 -15.83
C PHE A 17 8.79 -16.67 -17.29
N GLY A 18 9.71 -16.86 -18.23
CA GLY A 18 9.45 -16.60 -19.64
C GLY A 18 9.02 -15.15 -19.94
N GLU A 19 8.29 -14.95 -21.04
CA GLU A 19 7.70 -13.65 -21.37
C GLU A 19 6.41 -13.42 -20.58
N LEU A 20 6.52 -12.74 -19.44
CA LEU A 20 5.36 -12.28 -18.68
C LEU A 20 4.76 -11.01 -19.29
N ASN A 21 3.46 -11.05 -19.57
CA ASN A 21 2.70 -9.89 -20.05
C ASN A 21 2.28 -8.99 -18.86
N PRO A 22 2.66 -7.69 -18.85
CA PRO A 22 2.25 -6.74 -17.82
C PRO A 22 0.73 -6.60 -17.65
N SER A 23 -0.04 -6.72 -18.74
CA SER A 23 -1.50 -6.61 -18.71
C SER A 23 -2.11 -7.82 -18.02
N GLU A 24 -1.65 -9.02 -18.39
CA GLU A 24 -2.13 -10.27 -17.79
C GLU A 24 -1.85 -10.31 -16.29
N SER A 25 -0.66 -9.86 -15.87
CA SER A 25 -0.32 -9.77 -14.45
C SER A 25 -1.26 -8.83 -13.71
N LEU A 26 -1.65 -7.71 -14.31
CA LEU A 26 -2.65 -6.83 -13.72
C LEU A 26 -4.03 -7.49 -13.69
N ASP A 27 -4.43 -8.27 -14.71
CA ASP A 27 -5.72 -8.98 -14.74
C ASP A 27 -5.84 -9.99 -13.59
N LEU A 28 -4.78 -10.75 -13.32
CA LEU A 28 -4.71 -11.65 -12.16
C LEU A 28 -4.89 -10.90 -10.83
N ILE A 29 -4.24 -9.75 -10.70
CA ILE A 29 -4.30 -8.93 -9.49
C ILE A 29 -5.68 -8.30 -9.33
N GLU A 30 -6.30 -7.86 -10.42
CA GLU A 30 -7.67 -7.32 -10.44
C GLU A 30 -8.68 -8.37 -10.02
N ASN A 31 -8.59 -9.58 -10.55
CA ASN A 31 -9.46 -10.70 -10.16
C ASN A 31 -9.30 -11.02 -8.68
N TYR A 32 -8.08 -11.13 -8.17
CA TYR A 32 -7.83 -11.31 -6.74
C TYR A 32 -8.47 -10.20 -5.89
N LEU A 33 -8.32 -8.93 -6.27
CA LEU A 33 -8.90 -7.81 -5.53
C LEU A 33 -10.44 -7.87 -5.54
N ASN A 34 -11.05 -8.26 -6.66
CA ASN A 34 -12.50 -8.47 -6.76
C ASN A 34 -12.96 -9.61 -5.83
N GLU A 35 -12.28 -10.75 -5.85
CA GLU A 35 -12.57 -11.92 -5.00
C GLU A 35 -12.42 -11.60 -3.50
N GLN A 36 -11.46 -10.76 -3.13
CA GLN A 36 -11.26 -10.32 -1.73
C GLN A 36 -12.22 -9.19 -1.30
N GLY A 37 -13.18 -8.81 -2.15
CA GLY A 37 -14.24 -7.84 -1.83
C GLY A 37 -13.74 -6.40 -1.67
N PHE A 38 -12.77 -5.96 -2.47
CA PHE A 38 -12.38 -4.55 -2.51
C PHE A 38 -13.47 -3.73 -3.21
N ASN A 39 -13.99 -2.69 -2.54
CA ASN A 39 -15.16 -1.93 -3.00
C ASN A 39 -14.88 -1.04 -4.22
N TYR A 40 -13.63 -0.58 -4.36
CA TYR A 40 -13.23 0.25 -5.49
C TYR A 40 -11.98 -0.32 -6.12
N ILE A 41 -12.09 -0.69 -7.39
CA ILE A 41 -10.98 -1.16 -8.22
C ILE A 41 -11.10 -0.41 -9.55
N LYS A 42 -10.03 0.30 -9.93
CA LYS A 42 -9.97 1.04 -11.19
C LYS A 42 -8.73 0.65 -11.98
N ARG A 43 -8.97 -0.09 -13.06
CA ARG A 43 -7.96 -0.48 -14.03
C ARG A 43 -7.56 0.68 -14.96
N LYS A 44 -6.28 0.74 -15.28
CA LYS A 44 -5.65 1.56 -16.33
C LYS A 44 -4.57 0.72 -17.02
N ASP A 45 -4.08 1.18 -18.16
CA ASP A 45 -3.16 0.43 -19.05
C ASP A 45 -1.97 -0.22 -18.33
N ASN A 46 -1.37 0.48 -17.36
CA ASN A 46 -0.18 0.03 -16.64
C ASN A 46 -0.36 -0.07 -15.12
N LYS A 47 -1.59 0.08 -14.62
CA LYS A 47 -1.83 0.12 -13.17
C LYS A 47 -3.26 -0.18 -12.77
N ILE A 48 -3.41 -0.63 -11.53
CA ILE A 48 -4.67 -0.72 -10.81
C ILE A 48 -4.60 0.19 -9.61
N VAL A 49 -5.64 1.00 -9.43
CA VAL A 49 -5.89 1.73 -8.19
C VAL A 49 -7.00 1.02 -7.46
N PHE A 50 -6.80 0.72 -6.18
CA PHE A 50 -7.78 -0.02 -5.40
C PHE A 50 -7.99 0.62 -4.03
N HIS A 51 -9.18 0.43 -3.49
CA HIS A 51 -9.55 0.84 -2.15
C HIS A 51 -10.57 -0.15 -1.57
N LYS A 52 -10.38 -0.52 -0.30
CA LYS A 52 -11.31 -1.29 0.50
C LYS A 52 -11.89 -0.38 1.57
N TYR A 53 -13.19 -0.20 1.51
CA TYR A 53 -13.98 0.44 2.56
C TYR A 53 -14.46 -0.66 3.50
N ASN A 54 -13.57 -1.11 4.38
CA ASN A 54 -13.99 -1.85 5.57
C ASN A 54 -13.77 -0.95 6.78
N PHE A 55 -14.80 -0.82 7.62
CA PHE A 55 -14.62 -0.33 8.98
C PHE A 55 -13.57 -1.21 9.66
N TRP A 56 -12.69 -0.60 10.46
CA TRP A 56 -11.51 -1.22 11.04
C TRP A 56 -11.86 -2.48 11.86
N THR A 57 -11.92 -3.64 11.22
CA THR A 57 -11.87 -4.92 11.91
C THR A 57 -10.42 -5.13 12.32
N LEU A 58 -10.11 -4.78 13.57
CA LEU A 58 -8.77 -4.79 14.19
C LEU A 58 -8.02 -6.15 14.09
N LEU A 59 -8.67 -7.21 13.60
CA LEU A 59 -8.17 -8.59 13.61
C LEU A 59 -7.75 -9.15 12.25
N ASP A 60 -7.91 -8.41 11.14
CA ASP A 60 -7.47 -8.89 9.80
C ASP A 60 -6.41 -7.96 9.22
N VAL A 61 -5.17 -8.46 9.10
CA VAL A 61 -4.03 -7.72 8.51
C VAL A 61 -4.35 -7.26 7.08
N LYS A 62 -5.17 -7.99 6.32
CA LYS A 62 -5.61 -7.60 4.98
C LYS A 62 -6.46 -6.34 4.99
N SER A 63 -7.12 -6.03 6.11
CA SER A 63 -7.91 -4.81 6.29
C SER A 63 -7.05 -3.55 6.35
N PHE A 64 -5.73 -3.68 6.60
CA PHE A 64 -4.80 -2.53 6.57
C PHE A 64 -4.30 -2.19 5.16
N LEU A 65 -4.56 -3.05 4.16
CA LEU A 65 -4.30 -2.75 2.74
C LEU A 65 -5.32 -1.75 2.16
N VAL A 66 -6.15 -1.10 3.01
CA VAL A 66 -7.18 -0.05 2.78
C VAL A 66 -7.17 0.63 1.42
N SER A 67 -6.01 1.03 0.90
CA SER A 67 -5.89 1.54 -0.47
C SER A 67 -4.50 1.31 -1.00
N GLY A 68 -4.37 1.19 -2.32
CA GLY A 68 -3.07 1.17 -2.95
C GLY A 68 -3.11 1.37 -4.45
N ILE A 69 -1.92 1.42 -5.03
CA ILE A 69 -1.71 1.37 -6.47
C ILE A 69 -0.77 0.21 -6.77
N VAL A 70 -1.20 -0.69 -7.64
CA VAL A 70 -0.33 -1.68 -8.28
C VAL A 70 0.04 -1.17 -9.65
N LYS A 71 1.32 -1.16 -10.01
CA LYS A 71 1.81 -0.80 -11.34
C LYS A 71 2.67 -1.92 -11.89
N THR A 72 2.52 -2.25 -13.15
CA THR A 72 3.42 -3.17 -13.85
C THR A 72 4.27 -2.41 -14.85
N LYS A 73 5.53 -2.80 -15.00
CA LYS A 73 6.45 -2.27 -16.01
C LYS A 73 7.44 -3.33 -16.45
N ILE A 74 7.82 -3.32 -17.72
CA ILE A 74 8.95 -4.11 -18.21
C ILE A 74 10.22 -3.26 -18.11
N LYS A 75 11.29 -3.83 -17.53
CA LYS A 75 12.62 -3.23 -17.54
C LYS A 75 13.66 -4.32 -17.74
N ASN A 76 14.51 -4.17 -18.76
CA ASN A 76 15.57 -5.11 -19.11
C ASN A 76 15.04 -6.56 -19.22
N GLY A 77 13.91 -6.73 -19.92
CA GLY A 77 13.22 -8.02 -20.08
C GLY A 77 12.55 -8.57 -18.82
N SER A 78 12.69 -7.94 -17.65
CA SER A 78 12.04 -8.37 -16.41
C SER A 78 10.73 -7.62 -16.20
N LEU A 79 9.70 -8.32 -15.72
CA LEU A 79 8.49 -7.69 -15.20
C LEU A 79 8.76 -7.16 -13.79
N ILE A 80 8.42 -5.91 -13.54
CA ILE A 80 8.46 -5.30 -12.22
C ILE A 80 7.05 -4.91 -11.85
N VAL A 81 6.56 -5.47 -10.74
CA VAL A 81 5.30 -5.10 -10.11
C VAL A 81 5.62 -4.20 -8.93
N ILE A 82 5.04 -3.00 -8.91
CA ILE A 82 5.18 -2.02 -7.84
C ILE A 82 3.84 -1.92 -7.14
N ASN A 83 3.76 -2.30 -5.88
CA ASN A 83 2.62 -1.97 -5.02
C ASN A 83 3.01 -0.75 -4.16
N GLY A 84 2.06 0.13 -3.86
CA GLY A 84 2.32 1.19 -2.89
C GLY A 84 1.06 1.86 -2.35
N ASN A 85 1.24 2.68 -1.32
CA ASN A 85 0.15 3.33 -0.57
C ASN A 85 0.35 4.85 -0.47
N TRP A 86 -0.73 5.61 -0.59
CA TRP A 86 -0.77 7.07 -0.39
C TRP A 86 -1.35 7.50 0.97
N MET A 87 -2.27 6.73 1.53
CA MET A 87 -3.15 7.21 2.61
C MET A 87 -2.46 7.39 3.95
N ILE A 88 -1.25 6.84 4.12
CA ILE A 88 -0.55 6.92 5.39
C ILE A 88 -0.17 8.35 5.79
N PHE A 89 0.13 9.22 4.82
CA PHE A 89 0.50 10.60 5.11
C PHE A 89 -0.69 11.50 5.41
N LEU A 90 -1.91 11.10 5.03
CA LEU A 90 -3.12 11.85 5.41
C LEU A 90 -3.37 11.78 6.92
N LEU A 91 -2.95 10.71 7.58
CA LEU A 91 -3.01 10.61 9.04
C LEU A 91 -2.01 11.55 9.73
N ALA A 92 -0.94 11.97 9.06
CA ALA A 92 0.02 12.91 9.64
C ALA A 92 -0.47 14.37 9.62
N ILE A 93 -1.37 14.73 8.70
CA ILE A 93 -1.80 16.12 8.49
C ILE A 93 -2.48 16.73 9.74
N PRO A 94 -3.48 16.08 10.37
CA PRO A 94 -4.12 16.65 11.57
C PRO A 94 -3.12 16.87 12.71
N PHE A 95 -2.17 15.95 12.89
CA PHE A 95 -1.15 16.06 13.92
C PHE A 95 -0.12 17.14 13.62
N LEU A 96 0.29 17.31 12.36
CA LEU A 96 1.13 18.43 11.95
C LEU A 96 0.46 19.78 12.26
N ILE A 97 -0.84 19.91 12.01
CA ILE A 97 -1.61 21.11 12.35
C ILE A 97 -1.64 21.33 13.86
N LEU A 98 -1.87 20.29 14.66
CA LEU A 98 -1.84 20.36 16.13
C LEU A 98 -0.46 20.79 16.66
N ILE A 99 0.62 20.24 16.12
CA ILE A 99 1.99 20.59 16.52
C ILE A 99 2.31 22.05 16.14
N LEU A 100 1.91 22.48 14.94
CA LEU A 100 2.14 23.85 14.47
C LEU A 100 1.35 24.88 15.30
N THR A 101 0.10 24.56 15.64
CA THR A 101 -0.74 25.40 16.52
C THR A 101 -0.22 25.44 17.95
N ALA A 102 0.27 24.32 18.47
CA ALA A 102 0.89 24.24 19.80
C ALA A 102 2.18 25.07 19.93
N LYS A 103 2.90 25.28 18.83
CA LYS A 103 4.10 26.15 18.78
C LYS A 103 3.79 27.64 18.54
N SER A 104 2.53 28.00 18.33
CA SER A 104 2.14 29.39 18.09
C SER A 104 2.18 30.21 19.37
N LYS A 105 2.35 31.54 19.26
CA LYS A 105 2.31 32.47 20.40
C LYS A 105 0.95 32.54 21.11
N PHE A 106 -0.07 31.96 20.50
CA PHE A 106 -1.44 31.90 21.04
C PHE A 106 -1.75 30.55 21.69
N SER A 107 -0.76 29.64 21.75
CA SER A 107 -0.93 28.31 22.36
C SER A 107 -1.05 28.43 23.87
N THR A 108 -2.07 27.80 24.43
CA THR A 108 -2.24 27.59 25.87
C THR A 108 -1.68 26.24 26.34
N LEU A 109 -1.09 25.45 25.44
CA LEU A 109 -0.60 24.11 25.75
C LEU A 109 0.75 24.17 26.46
N GLU A 110 0.87 23.41 27.54
CA GLU A 110 2.14 23.26 28.24
C GLU A 110 3.06 22.26 27.50
N LYS A 111 4.34 22.27 27.87
CA LYS A 111 5.33 21.37 27.26
C LYS A 111 4.94 19.89 27.45
N SER A 112 4.41 19.54 28.61
CA SER A 112 3.89 18.21 28.96
C SER A 112 2.74 17.78 28.04
N ASP A 113 1.81 18.68 27.71
CA ASP A 113 0.70 18.40 26.80
C ASP A 113 1.21 18.09 25.39
N VAL A 114 2.19 18.86 24.92
CA VAL A 114 2.81 18.67 23.61
C VAL A 114 3.55 17.33 23.54
N GLU A 115 4.26 16.94 24.60
CA GLU A 115 4.93 15.64 24.70
C GLU A 115 3.93 14.48 24.70
N MET A 116 2.81 14.62 25.42
CA MET A 116 1.74 13.61 25.43
C MET A 116 1.09 13.46 24.05
N ILE A 117 0.76 14.56 23.37
CA ILE A 117 0.23 14.55 22.00
C ILE A 117 1.21 13.87 21.04
N TRP A 118 2.52 14.13 21.19
CA TRP A 118 3.56 13.46 20.43
C TRP A 118 3.63 11.96 20.71
N GLY A 119 3.54 11.55 21.97
CA GLY A 119 3.51 10.13 22.35
C GLY A 119 2.33 9.40 21.73
N VAL A 120 1.13 9.97 21.83
CA VAL A 120 -0.10 9.43 21.22
C VAL A 120 0.02 9.38 19.70
N PHE A 121 0.55 10.44 19.07
CA PHE A 121 0.81 10.46 17.64
C PHE A 121 1.78 9.34 17.23
N ALA A 122 2.94 9.25 17.87
CA ALA A 122 3.96 8.26 17.55
C ALA A 122 3.41 6.84 17.68
N PHE A 123 2.59 6.59 18.71
CA PHE A 123 1.95 5.29 18.90
C PHE A 123 0.92 4.98 17.80
N ILE A 124 -0.03 5.89 17.55
CA ILE A 124 -1.10 5.67 16.56
C ILE A 124 -0.53 5.63 15.14
N PHE A 125 0.27 6.62 14.77
CA PHE A 125 0.88 6.72 13.45
C PHE A 125 1.91 5.61 13.23
N GLY A 126 2.80 5.36 14.20
CA GLY A 126 3.81 4.32 14.12
C GLY A 126 3.19 2.93 14.05
N GLY A 127 2.21 2.63 14.90
CA GLY A 127 1.44 1.38 14.85
C GLY A 127 0.75 1.20 13.50
N ASN A 128 0.04 2.23 13.01
CA ASN A 128 -0.61 2.18 11.70
C ASN A 128 0.38 1.98 10.55
N LEU A 129 1.56 2.61 10.62
CA LEU A 129 2.65 2.45 9.66
C LEU A 129 3.15 1.02 9.63
N ILE A 130 3.42 0.43 10.79
CA ILE A 130 3.90 -0.97 10.90
C ILE A 130 2.88 -1.92 10.28
N PHE A 131 1.60 -1.84 10.66
CA PHE A 131 0.57 -2.73 10.11
C PHE A 131 0.40 -2.57 8.59
N ARG A 132 0.51 -1.34 8.07
CA ARG A 132 0.46 -1.10 6.63
C ARG A 132 1.68 -1.68 5.92
N VAL A 133 2.88 -1.52 6.47
CA VAL A 133 4.10 -2.14 5.90
C VAL A 133 3.93 -3.65 5.81
N ILE A 134 3.47 -4.30 6.89
CA ILE A 134 3.21 -5.74 6.92
C ILE A 134 2.16 -6.15 5.87
N ALA A 135 1.03 -5.41 5.79
CA ALA A 135 -0.02 -5.70 4.82
C ALA A 135 0.48 -5.60 3.37
N HIS A 136 1.32 -4.60 3.07
CA HIS A 136 1.88 -4.44 1.74
C HIS A 136 2.96 -5.48 1.41
N ILE A 137 3.74 -5.95 2.39
CA ILE A 137 4.66 -7.08 2.21
C ILE A 137 3.86 -8.35 1.89
N SER A 138 2.85 -8.68 2.70
CA SER A 138 1.98 -9.83 2.47
C SER A 138 1.27 -9.78 1.11
N PHE A 139 0.84 -8.58 0.69
CA PHE A 139 0.27 -8.40 -0.65
C PHE A 139 1.29 -8.59 -1.76
N SER A 140 2.53 -8.13 -1.57
CA SER A 140 3.63 -8.38 -2.52
C SER A 140 3.94 -9.87 -2.67
N GLU A 141 3.87 -10.64 -1.58
CA GLU A 141 3.99 -12.11 -1.61
C GLU A 141 2.80 -12.75 -2.34
N THR A 142 1.58 -12.28 -2.06
CA THR A 142 0.38 -12.77 -2.75
C THR A 142 0.44 -12.53 -4.26
N ILE A 143 0.89 -11.34 -4.69
CA ILE A 143 1.11 -11.03 -6.11
C ILE A 143 2.11 -12.00 -6.73
N LYS A 144 3.19 -12.32 -6.00
CA LYS A 144 4.20 -13.28 -6.43
C LYS A 144 3.57 -14.65 -6.65
N ASP A 145 2.85 -15.17 -5.66
CA ASP A 145 2.20 -16.47 -5.76
C ASP A 145 1.19 -16.55 -6.90
N LEU A 146 0.41 -15.48 -7.14
CA LEU A 146 -0.56 -15.41 -8.24
C LEU A 146 0.12 -15.52 -9.61
N ILE A 147 1.21 -14.77 -9.81
CA ILE A 147 1.96 -14.77 -11.07
C ILE A 147 2.68 -16.11 -11.27
N GLU A 148 3.26 -16.66 -10.21
CA GLU A 148 3.95 -17.96 -10.27
C GLU A 148 3.00 -19.11 -10.60
N LYS A 149 1.84 -19.18 -9.95
CA LYS A 149 0.83 -20.24 -10.20
C LYS A 149 0.25 -20.20 -11.61
N ASN A 150 -0.07 -19.00 -12.12
CA ASN A 150 -0.59 -18.87 -13.47
C ASN A 150 0.46 -19.29 -14.52
N HIS A 151 1.74 -19.02 -14.27
CA HIS A 151 2.81 -19.46 -15.17
C HIS A 151 3.04 -20.98 -15.12
N THR A 152 3.00 -21.61 -13.95
CA THR A 152 3.16 -23.07 -13.84
C THR A 152 1.98 -23.86 -14.39
N GLN A 153 0.78 -23.27 -14.48
CA GLN A 153 -0.39 -23.92 -15.09
C GLN A 153 -0.42 -23.80 -16.63
N LYS A 154 0.36 -22.88 -17.21
CA LYS A 154 0.43 -22.66 -18.67
C LYS A 154 1.52 -23.48 -19.37
N HIS A 155 2.33 -24.21 -18.60
CA HIS A 155 3.40 -25.09 -19.07
C HIS A 155 3.15 -26.52 -18.59
#